data_AF-A0A7C4MV00-F1
#
_entry.id   AF-A0A7C4MV00-F1
#
_cell.length_a   1.000
_cell.length_b   1.000
_cell.length_c   1.000
_cell.angle_alpha   90.00
_cell.angle_beta   90.00
_cell.angle_gamma   90.00
#
_symmetry.space_group_name_H-M   'P 1'
#
loop_
_entity.id
_entity.type
_entity.pdbx_description
1 polymer ?
#
loop_
_entity_poly.entity_id
_entity_poly.type
_entity_poly.pdbx_seq_one_letter_code
_entity_poly.pdbx_strand_id
1 'polypeptide(L)'
;LDEFYGLVAGWSSRVVAVSQAVADEIRKFAPEANVEVIPTGLPVPKLPAPERKSQVFRVHDGTPVVLYVGLLSRRKGVLDLIEAARQAVAKRPDVQFFLAGRDGGVRREVRRAIAAAGLTANVHLLGQRDDVPRLLTACDLMVLSSWADPLPVAVLEAISLGVPVVATRSGGCSDMVIDGGTGRLVPPRAPAALAEAIVELLADEPRRREMGRQGRRHFETHFTADVHAARFAELLDAVARSSAASERAVGEISGQTIANAAGAEAARRKAAVSAVIERLKAAALRRREQCRRTAAFSRRLIERAVTAAYTLRLIR
;
A
#
# COMPACT_ATOMS: atom_id res chain seq x y z
N LEU A 1 16.07 -4.06 -14.49
CA LEU A 1 14.70 -3.62 -14.11
C LEU A 1 14.77 -2.27 -13.42
N ASP A 2 15.62 -2.11 -12.40
CA ASP A 2 15.75 -0.86 -11.64
C ASP A 2 16.21 0.34 -12.49
N GLU A 3 17.13 0.15 -13.45
CA GLU A 3 17.51 1.20 -14.40
C GLU A 3 16.34 1.67 -15.27
N PHE A 4 15.47 0.74 -15.70
CA PHE A 4 14.27 1.07 -16.47
C PHE A 4 13.26 1.84 -15.61
N TYR A 5 13.05 1.41 -14.36
CA TYR A 5 12.16 2.13 -13.43
C TYR A 5 12.72 3.48 -13.02
N GLY A 6 14.03 3.60 -12.84
CA GLY A 6 14.73 4.86 -12.58
C GLY A 6 14.56 5.84 -13.74
N LEU A 7 14.66 5.35 -14.98
CA LEU A 7 14.40 6.16 -16.18
C LEU A 7 12.96 6.67 -16.24
N VAL A 8 11.98 5.78 -16.04
CA VAL A 8 10.55 6.13 -16.05
C VAL A 8 10.22 7.11 -14.91
N ALA A 9 10.74 6.86 -13.71
CA ALA A 9 10.53 7.72 -12.54
C ALA A 9 11.17 9.10 -12.75
N GLY A 10 12.40 9.16 -13.25
CA GLY A 10 13.09 10.42 -13.56
C GLY A 10 12.46 11.20 -14.72
N TRP A 11 11.72 10.52 -15.61
CA TRP A 11 10.96 11.18 -16.69
C TRP A 11 9.57 11.64 -16.28
N SER A 12 9.06 11.17 -15.14
CA SER A 12 7.72 11.50 -14.65
C SER A 12 7.74 12.87 -13.96
N SER A 13 6.74 13.71 -14.23
CA SER A 13 6.61 15.01 -13.53
C SER A 13 6.41 14.83 -12.02
N ARG A 14 5.70 13.76 -11.63
CA ARG A 14 5.47 13.29 -10.27
C ARG A 14 5.40 11.75 -10.29
N VAL A 15 5.85 11.12 -9.23
CA VAL A 15 5.70 9.68 -8.97
C VAL A 15 4.89 9.52 -7.69
N VAL A 16 3.76 8.82 -7.75
CA VAL A 16 2.91 8.63 -6.57
C VAL A 16 3.23 7.29 -5.93
N ALA A 17 3.60 7.33 -4.65
CA ALA A 17 3.84 6.17 -3.82
C ALA A 17 2.66 5.95 -2.86
N VAL A 18 2.23 4.69 -2.72
CA VAL A 18 1.11 4.30 -1.84
C VAL A 18 1.46 4.28 -0.35
N SER A 19 2.75 4.33 -0.03
CA SER A 19 3.28 4.34 1.33
C SER A 19 4.66 5.01 1.35
N GLN A 20 5.07 5.49 2.52
CA GLN A 20 6.40 6.04 2.73
C GLN A 20 7.48 5.01 2.43
N ALA A 21 7.26 3.75 2.84
CA ALA A 21 8.20 2.67 2.54
C ALA A 21 8.42 2.47 1.03
N VAL A 22 7.36 2.58 0.22
CA VAL A 22 7.48 2.52 -1.24
C VAL A 22 8.21 3.76 -1.78
N ALA A 23 7.93 4.94 -1.23
CA ALA A 23 8.64 6.15 -1.63
C ALA A 23 10.15 6.06 -1.35
N ASP A 24 10.52 5.52 -0.19
CA ASP A 24 11.91 5.35 0.20
C ASP A 24 12.62 4.33 -0.70
N GLU A 25 11.96 3.23 -1.07
CA GLU A 25 12.50 2.30 -2.08
C GLU A 25 12.69 2.96 -3.44
N ILE A 26 11.71 3.75 -3.92
CA ILE A 26 11.82 4.47 -5.19
C ILE A 26 13.02 5.42 -5.17
N ARG A 27 13.22 6.18 -4.09
CA ARG A 27 14.34 7.13 -3.97
C ARG A 27 15.71 6.46 -4.02
N LYS A 28 15.82 5.18 -3.64
CA LYS A 28 17.11 4.45 -3.72
C LYS A 28 17.59 4.24 -5.16
N PHE A 29 16.69 3.94 -6.09
CA PHE A 29 17.04 3.72 -7.50
C PHE A 29 16.67 4.89 -8.43
N ALA A 30 15.92 5.87 -7.93
CA ALA A 30 15.53 7.08 -8.64
C ALA A 30 15.60 8.32 -7.73
N PRO A 31 16.80 8.73 -7.28
CA PRO A 31 16.97 9.81 -6.29
C PRO A 31 16.44 11.16 -6.78
N GLU A 32 16.49 11.41 -8.09
CA GLU A 32 15.98 12.64 -8.72
C GLU A 32 14.47 12.61 -8.98
N ALA A 33 13.79 11.49 -8.69
CA ALA A 33 12.35 11.39 -8.91
C ALA A 33 11.60 12.27 -7.90
N ASN A 34 10.64 13.04 -8.39
CA ASN A 34 9.74 13.81 -7.52
C ASN A 34 8.63 12.89 -6.99
N VAL A 35 8.90 12.26 -5.85
CA VAL A 35 8.02 11.26 -5.23
C VAL A 35 7.08 11.90 -4.21
N GLU A 36 5.77 11.77 -4.45
CA GLU A 36 4.67 12.18 -3.57
C GLU A 36 4.06 10.94 -2.90
N VAL A 37 3.83 10.98 -1.59
CA VAL A 37 3.13 9.89 -0.88
C VAL A 37 1.64 10.21 -0.79
N ILE A 38 0.83 9.44 -1.53
CA ILE A 38 -0.63 9.49 -1.46
C ILE A 38 -1.12 8.08 -1.12
N PRO A 39 -1.46 7.83 0.16
CA PRO A 39 -1.97 6.54 0.58
C PRO A 39 -3.25 6.15 -0.16
N THR A 40 -3.45 4.86 -0.37
CA THR A 40 -4.70 4.36 -0.98
C THR A 40 -5.87 4.62 -0.04
N GLY A 41 -6.94 5.21 -0.57
CA GLY A 41 -8.20 5.38 0.13
C GLY A 41 -9.17 4.24 -0.14
N LEU A 42 -9.94 3.82 0.88
CA LEU A 42 -11.05 2.88 0.74
C LEU A 42 -12.38 3.59 0.96
N PRO A 43 -13.48 3.13 0.32
CA PRO A 43 -14.82 3.59 0.67
C PRO A 43 -15.06 3.39 2.17
N VAL A 44 -15.76 4.33 2.80
CA VAL A 44 -16.18 4.15 4.20
C VAL A 44 -17.11 2.94 4.27
N PRO A 45 -16.76 1.87 4.99
CA PRO A 45 -17.57 0.67 4.97
C PRO A 45 -18.85 0.89 5.75
N LYS A 46 -19.94 0.30 5.26
CA LYS A 46 -21.14 0.10 6.07
C LYS A 46 -20.82 -0.96 7.12
N LEU A 47 -21.08 -0.64 8.39
CA LEU A 47 -20.91 -1.60 9.47
C LEU A 47 -21.96 -2.72 9.30
N PRO A 48 -21.55 -3.99 9.21
CA PRO A 48 -22.51 -5.09 9.25
C PRO A 48 -23.24 -5.12 10.59
N ALA A 49 -24.40 -5.77 10.61
CA ALA A 49 -25.11 -6.01 11.87
C ALA A 49 -24.21 -6.84 12.81
N PRO A 50 -24.15 -6.52 14.12
CA PRO A 50 -23.37 -7.30 15.06
C PRO A 50 -23.80 -8.77 15.05
N GLU A 51 -22.86 -9.66 14.75
CA GLU A 51 -23.06 -11.11 14.82
C GLU A 51 -22.25 -11.70 15.97
N ARG A 52 -22.78 -12.76 16.57
CA ARG A 52 -22.10 -13.46 17.65
C ARG A 52 -20.98 -14.35 17.09
N LYS A 53 -19.88 -14.50 17.84
CA LYS A 53 -18.74 -15.37 17.43
C LYS A 53 -19.18 -16.82 17.22
N SER A 54 -20.17 -17.28 17.97
CA SER A 54 -20.82 -18.59 17.79
C SER A 54 -21.43 -18.79 16.42
N GLN A 55 -21.89 -17.73 15.76
CA GLN A 55 -22.47 -17.79 14.40
C GLN A 55 -21.39 -17.68 13.31
N VAL A 56 -20.36 -16.88 13.56
CA VAL A 56 -19.31 -16.57 12.57
C VAL A 56 -18.19 -17.61 12.58
N PHE A 57 -17.67 -17.93 13.76
CA PHE A 57 -16.47 -18.75 13.98
C PHE A 57 -16.77 -20.11 14.61
N ARG A 58 -18.01 -20.36 15.02
CA ARG A 58 -18.44 -21.62 15.69
C ARG A 58 -17.71 -21.87 17.02
N VAL A 59 -17.44 -20.80 17.76
CA VAL A 59 -16.83 -20.81 19.11
C VAL A 59 -17.76 -20.15 20.14
N HIS A 60 -17.48 -20.27 21.44
CA HIS A 60 -18.26 -19.54 22.45
C HIS A 60 -18.03 -18.02 22.31
N ASP A 61 -19.03 -17.20 22.66
CA ASP A 61 -18.94 -15.75 22.46
C ASP A 61 -17.90 -15.06 23.36
N GLY A 62 -17.58 -15.69 24.50
CA GLY A 62 -16.47 -15.27 25.37
C GLY A 62 -15.08 -15.71 24.88
N THR A 63 -14.99 -16.55 23.83
CA THR A 63 -13.72 -17.02 23.31
C THR A 63 -12.95 -15.88 22.63
N PRO A 64 -11.66 -15.67 22.96
CA PRO A 64 -10.81 -14.72 22.25
C PRO A 64 -10.53 -15.20 20.82
N VAL A 65 -10.85 -14.37 19.84
CA VAL A 65 -10.68 -14.66 18.41
C VAL A 65 -9.69 -13.71 17.78
N VAL A 66 -8.59 -14.27 17.27
CA VAL A 66 -7.58 -13.57 16.47
C VAL A 66 -7.77 -13.94 15.00
N LEU A 67 -7.95 -12.95 14.14
CA LEU A 67 -8.18 -13.14 12.72
C LEU A 67 -6.97 -12.69 11.90
N TYR A 68 -6.47 -13.57 11.05
CA TYR A 68 -5.55 -13.22 9.98
C TYR A 68 -6.30 -13.20 8.65
N VAL A 69 -6.09 -12.16 7.85
CA VAL A 69 -6.63 -12.04 6.50
C VAL A 69 -5.50 -11.73 5.52
N GLY A 70 -5.27 -12.62 4.55
CA GLY A 70 -4.25 -12.40 3.53
C GLY A 70 -3.82 -13.67 2.79
N LEU A 71 -3.04 -13.50 1.73
CA LEU A 71 -2.48 -14.63 0.98
C LEU A 71 -1.59 -15.50 1.88
N LEU A 72 -1.93 -16.78 2.04
CA LEU A 72 -1.10 -17.72 2.79
C LEU A 72 0.18 -17.98 2.00
N SER A 73 1.26 -17.31 2.36
CA SER A 73 2.55 -17.37 1.66
C SER A 73 3.70 -17.06 2.61
N ARG A 74 4.92 -17.48 2.27
CA ARG A 74 6.11 -17.20 3.09
C ARG A 74 6.32 -15.72 3.36
N ARG A 75 6.21 -14.88 2.32
CA ARG A 75 6.40 -13.41 2.45
C ARG A 75 5.38 -12.75 3.38
N LYS A 76 4.18 -13.34 3.54
CA LYS A 76 3.17 -12.86 4.49
C LYS A 76 3.40 -13.39 5.92
N GLY A 77 4.51 -14.10 6.15
CA GLY A 77 4.93 -14.58 7.47
C GLY A 77 3.96 -15.55 8.12
N VAL A 78 3.19 -16.32 7.34
CA VAL A 78 2.17 -17.22 7.90
C VAL A 78 2.77 -18.27 8.84
N LEU A 79 4.02 -18.71 8.61
CA LEU A 79 4.71 -19.63 9.52
C LEU A 79 5.16 -18.94 10.81
N ASP A 80 5.58 -17.68 10.73
CA ASP A 80 5.86 -16.86 11.93
C ASP A 80 4.59 -16.67 12.75
N LEU A 81 3.43 -16.51 12.09
CA LEU A 81 2.14 -16.46 12.76
C LEU A 81 1.81 -17.79 13.46
N ILE A 82 2.12 -18.96 12.88
CA ILE A 82 1.91 -20.25 13.56
C ILE A 82 2.78 -20.34 14.81
N GLU A 83 4.05 -19.92 14.73
CA GLU A 83 4.94 -19.91 15.89
C GLU A 83 4.47 -18.90 16.96
N ALA A 84 3.99 -17.72 16.55
CA ALA A 84 3.39 -16.76 17.46
C ALA A 84 2.11 -17.32 18.13
N ALA A 85 1.27 -18.03 17.37
CA ALA A 85 0.08 -18.69 17.89
C ALA A 85 0.44 -19.76 18.92
N ARG A 86 1.51 -20.53 18.71
CA ARG A 86 2.02 -21.52 19.68
C ARG A 86 2.34 -20.88 21.02
N GLN A 87 3.05 -19.74 20.99
CA GLN A 87 3.45 -19.01 22.20
C GLN A 87 2.27 -18.31 22.86
N ALA A 88 1.33 -17.77 22.07
CA ALA A 88 0.11 -17.16 22.60
C ALA A 88 -0.81 -18.17 23.28
N VAL A 89 -1.03 -19.34 22.66
CA VAL A 89 -1.85 -20.43 23.23
C VAL A 89 -1.24 -20.96 24.53
N ALA A 90 0.09 -21.01 24.64
CA ALA A 90 0.76 -21.39 25.89
C ALA A 90 0.42 -20.44 27.07
N LYS A 91 0.17 -19.15 26.79
CA LYS A 91 -0.22 -18.15 27.81
C LYS A 91 -1.73 -17.99 27.95
N ARG A 92 -2.49 -18.26 26.88
CA ARG A 92 -3.95 -18.12 26.77
C ARG A 92 -4.53 -19.33 26.03
N PRO A 93 -4.72 -20.48 26.70
CA PRO A 93 -5.13 -21.72 26.03
C PRO A 93 -6.50 -21.65 25.31
N ASP A 94 -7.33 -20.68 25.71
CA ASP A 94 -8.66 -20.40 25.18
C ASP A 94 -8.65 -19.65 23.83
N VAL A 95 -7.54 -19.02 23.44
CA VAL A 95 -7.47 -18.23 22.20
C VAL A 95 -7.63 -19.09 20.95
N GLN A 96 -8.38 -18.56 19.98
CA GLN A 96 -8.63 -19.19 18.69
C GLN A 96 -8.13 -18.29 17.55
N PHE A 97 -7.36 -18.87 16.64
CA PHE A 97 -6.80 -18.22 15.47
C PHE A 97 -7.53 -18.69 14.22
N PHE A 98 -8.02 -17.74 13.42
CA PHE A 98 -8.65 -18.02 12.15
C PHE A 98 -7.86 -17.37 11.03
N LEU A 99 -7.43 -18.16 10.04
CA LEU A 99 -6.62 -17.71 8.93
C LEU A 99 -7.46 -17.76 7.65
N ALA A 100 -7.91 -16.59 7.20
CA ALA A 100 -8.66 -16.41 5.97
C ALA A 100 -7.73 -15.98 4.83
N GLY A 101 -7.77 -16.71 3.73
CA GLY A 101 -6.99 -16.42 2.54
C GLY A 101 -6.78 -17.61 1.62
N ARG A 102 -6.52 -17.31 0.35
CA ARG A 102 -6.14 -18.32 -0.64
C ARG A 102 -4.77 -18.91 -0.29
N ASP A 103 -4.58 -20.18 -0.62
CA ASP A 103 -3.26 -20.82 -0.58
C ASP A 103 -2.33 -20.21 -1.63
N GLY A 104 -1.22 -19.63 -1.19
CA GLY A 104 -0.12 -19.14 -2.00
C GLY A 104 1.01 -20.15 -2.17
N GLY A 105 0.73 -21.45 -2.00
CA GLY A 105 1.67 -22.55 -2.21
C GLY A 105 2.32 -23.09 -0.93
N VAL A 106 1.80 -22.74 0.26
CA VAL A 106 2.37 -23.15 1.55
C VAL A 106 1.39 -23.90 2.45
N ARG A 107 0.15 -24.17 2.02
CA ARG A 107 -0.87 -24.81 2.87
C ARG A 107 -0.44 -26.14 3.48
N ARG A 108 0.33 -26.96 2.76
CA ARG A 108 0.86 -28.23 3.31
C ARG A 108 1.87 -27.98 4.44
N GLU A 109 2.74 -27.00 4.26
CA GLU A 109 3.74 -26.61 5.26
C GLU A 109 3.07 -26.01 6.50
N VAL A 110 2.09 -25.11 6.30
CA VAL A 110 1.28 -24.52 7.38
C VAL A 110 0.55 -25.61 8.18
N ARG A 111 -0.09 -26.58 7.52
CA ARG A 111 -0.77 -27.69 8.23
C ARG A 111 0.20 -28.54 9.05
N ARG A 112 1.39 -28.82 8.52
CA ARG A 112 2.43 -29.54 9.26
C ARG A 112 2.92 -28.74 10.46
N ALA A 113 3.13 -27.43 10.31
CA ALA A 113 3.54 -26.55 11.40
C ALA A 113 2.47 -26.50 12.52
N ILE A 114 1.18 -26.38 12.16
CA ILE A 114 0.07 -26.43 13.12
C ILE A 114 0.08 -27.75 13.89
N ALA A 115 0.18 -28.88 13.19
CA ALA A 115 0.18 -30.20 13.82
C ALA A 115 1.40 -30.41 14.73
N ALA A 116 2.60 -30.05 14.26
CA ALA A 116 3.83 -30.17 15.03
C ALA A 116 3.84 -29.26 16.27
N ALA A 117 3.17 -28.12 16.21
CA ALA A 117 3.00 -27.21 17.33
C ALA A 117 1.87 -27.61 18.29
N GLY A 118 1.12 -28.68 18.02
CA GLY A 118 -0.03 -29.11 18.83
C GLY A 118 -1.24 -28.18 18.74
N LEU A 119 -1.36 -27.38 17.67
CA LEU A 119 -2.31 -26.27 17.55
C LEU A 119 -3.60 -26.61 16.79
N THR A 120 -3.84 -27.88 16.48
CA THR A 120 -4.98 -28.32 15.65
C THR A 120 -6.34 -27.89 16.21
N ALA A 121 -6.46 -27.70 17.53
CA ALA A 121 -7.68 -27.22 18.18
C ALA A 121 -7.81 -25.69 18.25
N ASN A 122 -6.72 -24.96 17.99
CA ASN A 122 -6.66 -23.50 18.17
C ASN A 122 -6.51 -22.74 16.84
N VAL A 123 -5.97 -23.36 15.79
CA VAL A 123 -5.68 -22.68 14.51
C VAL A 123 -6.50 -23.27 13.37
N HIS A 124 -7.35 -22.45 12.77
CA HIS A 124 -8.32 -22.84 11.75
C HIS A 124 -8.00 -22.18 10.41
N LEU A 125 -7.76 -22.98 9.38
CA LEU A 125 -7.56 -22.49 8.01
C LEU A 125 -8.92 -22.37 7.30
N LEU A 126 -9.42 -21.15 7.13
CA LEU A 126 -10.72 -20.88 6.52
C LEU A 126 -10.70 -20.95 4.99
N GLY A 127 -9.52 -20.87 4.38
CA GLY A 127 -9.40 -20.72 2.93
C GLY A 127 -9.83 -19.33 2.47
N GLN A 128 -10.08 -19.16 1.16
CA GLN A 128 -10.56 -17.88 0.62
C GLN A 128 -11.97 -17.57 1.14
N ARG A 129 -12.21 -16.30 1.47
CA ARG A 129 -13.46 -15.79 2.02
C ARG A 129 -13.83 -14.51 1.30
N ASP A 130 -15.12 -14.35 1.01
CA ASP A 130 -15.70 -13.14 0.41
C ASP A 130 -16.48 -12.31 1.45
N ASP A 131 -16.63 -12.81 2.68
CA ASP A 131 -17.30 -12.16 3.80
C ASP A 131 -16.31 -11.59 4.84
N VAL A 132 -15.16 -11.10 4.39
CA VAL A 132 -14.10 -10.54 5.27
C VAL A 132 -14.63 -9.48 6.25
N PRO A 133 -15.48 -8.51 5.86
CA PRO A 133 -16.04 -7.54 6.80
C PRO A 133 -16.80 -8.20 7.96
N ARG A 134 -17.55 -9.27 7.69
CA ARG A 134 -18.30 -10.05 8.69
C ARG A 134 -17.34 -10.75 9.68
N LEU A 135 -16.24 -11.30 9.18
CA LEU A 135 -15.20 -11.91 10.02
C LEU A 135 -14.52 -10.86 10.92
N LEU A 136 -14.15 -9.71 10.33
CA LEU A 136 -13.47 -8.62 11.04
C LEU A 136 -14.33 -8.09 12.19
N THR A 137 -15.61 -7.81 11.95
CA THR A 137 -16.49 -7.28 13.01
C THR A 137 -16.81 -8.26 14.14
N ALA A 138 -16.61 -9.56 13.92
CA ALA A 138 -16.84 -10.58 14.93
C ALA A 138 -15.56 -10.99 15.69
N CYS A 139 -14.37 -10.68 15.17
CA CYS A 139 -13.12 -11.00 15.85
C CYS A 139 -12.79 -9.99 16.96
N ASP A 140 -11.93 -10.37 17.90
CA ASP A 140 -11.45 -9.44 18.92
C ASP A 140 -10.23 -8.64 18.44
N LEU A 141 -9.44 -9.23 17.55
CA LEU A 141 -8.17 -8.69 17.11
C LEU A 141 -7.83 -9.18 15.70
N MET A 142 -7.41 -8.28 14.82
CA MET A 142 -6.82 -8.63 13.53
C MET A 142 -5.29 -8.70 13.65
N VAL A 143 -4.68 -9.72 13.05
CA VAL A 143 -3.22 -9.90 13.03
C VAL A 143 -2.66 -9.90 11.62
N LEU A 144 -1.54 -9.20 11.42
CA LEU A 144 -0.74 -9.24 10.19
C LEU A 144 0.72 -9.58 10.50
N SER A 145 1.25 -10.64 9.89
CA SER A 145 2.61 -11.16 10.11
C SER A 145 3.57 -10.90 8.94
N SER A 146 3.23 -10.01 8.01
CA SER A 146 3.99 -9.83 6.76
C SER A 146 5.45 -9.44 6.99
N TRP A 147 6.36 -9.92 6.15
CA TRP A 147 7.76 -9.47 6.19
C TRP A 147 7.93 -8.09 5.54
N ALA A 148 7.22 -7.87 4.44
CA ALA A 148 7.13 -6.62 3.73
C ALA A 148 5.78 -6.56 3.00
N ASP A 149 5.10 -5.43 3.12
CA ASP A 149 3.81 -5.19 2.48
C ASP A 149 3.70 -3.72 2.09
N PRO A 150 3.68 -3.36 0.81
CA PRO A 150 3.60 -1.95 0.41
C PRO A 150 2.25 -1.32 0.76
N LEU A 151 1.19 -2.14 0.85
CA LEU A 151 -0.18 -1.71 1.13
C LEU A 151 -1.01 -2.91 1.66
N PRO A 152 -0.99 -3.19 2.97
CA PRO A 152 -1.83 -4.24 3.55
C PRO A 152 -3.29 -3.78 3.61
N VAL A 153 -4.06 -3.98 2.53
CA VAL A 153 -5.48 -3.60 2.45
C VAL A 153 -6.31 -4.19 3.60
N ALA A 154 -6.00 -5.42 4.04
CA ALA A 154 -6.69 -6.05 5.17
C ALA A 154 -6.53 -5.28 6.50
N VAL A 155 -5.42 -4.56 6.69
CA VAL A 155 -5.22 -3.68 7.86
C VAL A 155 -6.10 -2.44 7.73
N LEU A 156 -6.16 -1.83 6.54
CA LEU A 156 -7.08 -0.72 6.28
C LEU A 156 -8.53 -1.12 6.51
N GLU A 157 -8.94 -2.29 6.03
CA GLU A 157 -10.28 -2.84 6.27
C GLU A 157 -10.54 -3.02 7.77
N ALA A 158 -9.59 -3.59 8.52
CA ALA A 158 -9.72 -3.78 9.97
C ALA A 158 -9.88 -2.45 10.72
N ILE A 159 -8.98 -1.48 10.52
CA ILE A 159 -9.07 -0.18 11.18
C ILE A 159 -10.32 0.58 10.75
N SER A 160 -10.72 0.45 9.48
CA SER A 160 -11.95 1.04 8.97
C SER A 160 -13.18 0.45 9.62
N LEU A 161 -13.14 -0.75 10.20
CA LEU A 161 -14.26 -1.34 10.95
C LEU A 161 -14.13 -1.13 12.46
N GLY A 162 -13.12 -0.38 12.91
CA GLY A 162 -12.82 -0.19 14.32
C GLY A 162 -12.27 -1.44 14.99
N VAL A 163 -11.69 -2.36 14.22
CA VAL A 163 -11.06 -3.58 14.72
C VAL A 163 -9.61 -3.26 15.09
N PRO A 164 -9.16 -3.57 16.31
CA PRO A 164 -7.79 -3.36 16.72
C PRO A 164 -6.85 -4.31 15.99
N VAL A 165 -5.64 -3.81 15.69
CA VAL A 165 -4.65 -4.51 14.87
C VAL A 165 -3.36 -4.75 15.65
N VAL A 166 -2.84 -5.98 15.61
CA VAL A 166 -1.43 -6.29 15.86
C VAL A 166 -0.78 -6.62 14.54
N ALA A 167 0.23 -5.87 14.13
CA ALA A 167 0.90 -6.09 12.87
C ALA A 167 2.41 -5.99 12.97
N THR A 168 3.11 -6.61 12.03
CA THR A 168 4.52 -6.33 11.82
C THR A 168 4.70 -4.95 11.18
N ARG A 169 5.83 -4.27 11.46
CA ARG A 169 6.31 -3.04 10.80
C ARG A 169 6.69 -3.32 9.35
N SER A 170 5.71 -3.70 8.54
CA SER A 170 5.86 -4.15 7.16
C SER A 170 5.43 -3.04 6.23
N GLY A 171 6.40 -2.29 5.71
CA GLY A 171 6.21 -1.25 4.70
C GLY A 171 5.06 -0.29 5.04
N GLY A 172 3.98 -0.35 4.25
CA GLY A 172 2.81 0.50 4.38
C GLY A 172 1.99 0.30 5.66
N CYS A 173 2.18 -0.81 6.39
CA CYS A 173 1.51 -0.97 7.69
C CYS A 173 1.92 0.10 8.70
N SER A 174 3.19 0.54 8.65
CA SER A 174 3.73 1.57 9.53
C SER A 174 3.10 2.95 9.31
N ASP A 175 2.54 3.18 8.12
CA ASP A 175 1.86 4.43 7.78
C ASP A 175 0.40 4.43 8.23
N MET A 176 -0.20 3.24 8.35
CA MET A 176 -1.63 3.05 8.65
C MET A 176 -1.91 2.87 10.15
N VAL A 177 -0.91 2.40 10.90
CA VAL A 177 -1.06 2.02 12.31
C VAL A 177 -0.11 2.85 13.17
N ILE A 178 -0.68 3.58 14.13
CA ILE A 178 0.06 4.32 15.14
C ILE A 178 0.28 3.38 16.32
N ASP A 179 1.53 2.97 16.53
CA ASP A 179 1.89 2.03 17.58
C ASP A 179 1.49 2.53 18.98
N GLY A 180 0.73 1.72 19.71
CA GLY A 180 0.18 2.08 21.03
C GLY A 180 -1.09 2.94 20.99
N GLY A 181 -1.40 3.56 19.84
CA GLY A 181 -2.61 4.37 19.64
C GLY A 181 -3.70 3.60 18.89
N THR A 182 -3.52 3.34 17.60
CA THR A 182 -4.53 2.68 16.74
C THR A 182 -4.32 1.16 16.61
N GLY A 183 -3.22 0.65 17.16
CA GLY A 183 -2.85 -0.76 17.13
C GLY A 183 -1.47 -0.98 17.76
N ARG A 184 -0.89 -2.16 17.56
CA ARG A 184 0.48 -2.49 17.99
C ARG A 184 1.33 -2.94 16.81
N LEU A 185 2.55 -2.43 16.75
CA LEU A 185 3.51 -2.72 15.70
C LEU A 185 4.77 -3.40 16.23
N VAL A 186 5.04 -4.60 15.74
CA VAL A 186 6.21 -5.42 16.13
C VAL A 186 7.21 -5.56 14.97
N PRO A 187 8.48 -5.90 15.22
CA PRO A 187 9.43 -6.18 14.13
C PRO A 187 8.96 -7.36 13.24
N PRO A 188 9.21 -7.33 11.93
CA PRO A 188 8.97 -8.49 11.06
C PRO A 188 9.85 -9.67 11.47
N ARG A 189 9.39 -10.90 11.21
CA ARG A 189 10.09 -12.16 11.56
C ARG A 189 10.36 -12.32 13.08
N ALA A 190 9.57 -11.66 13.93
CA ALA A 190 9.68 -11.74 15.38
C ALA A 190 8.41 -12.39 15.99
N PRO A 191 8.23 -13.72 15.86
CA PRO A 191 7.02 -14.40 16.32
C PRO A 191 6.78 -14.25 17.83
N ALA A 192 7.84 -14.15 18.64
CA ALA A 192 7.72 -13.93 20.08
C ALA A 192 7.11 -12.56 20.41
N ALA A 193 7.61 -11.49 19.79
CA ALA A 193 7.05 -10.15 19.95
C ALA A 193 5.60 -10.09 19.46
N LEU A 194 5.28 -10.79 18.35
CA LEU A 194 3.93 -10.88 17.83
C LEU A 194 2.99 -11.57 18.83
N ALA A 195 3.41 -12.69 19.42
CA ALA A 195 2.64 -13.41 20.44
C ALA A 195 2.40 -12.56 21.69
N GLU A 196 3.42 -11.85 22.17
CA GLU A 196 3.31 -10.97 23.34
C GLU A 196 2.31 -9.84 23.11
N ALA A 197 2.38 -9.16 21.97
CA ALA A 197 1.43 -8.10 21.63
C ALA A 197 -0.01 -8.62 21.50
N ILE A 198 -0.21 -9.82 20.96
CA ILE A 198 -1.53 -10.48 20.92
C ILE A 198 -2.05 -10.73 22.33
N VAL A 199 -1.24 -11.38 23.18
CA VAL A 199 -1.66 -11.74 24.55
C VAL A 199 -1.94 -10.49 25.38
N GLU A 200 -1.10 -9.46 25.27
CA GLU A 200 -1.26 -8.16 25.93
C GLU A 200 -2.63 -7.53 25.59
N LEU A 201 -2.96 -7.41 24.31
CA LEU A 201 -4.24 -6.80 23.90
C LEU A 201 -5.45 -7.69 24.20
N LEU A 202 -5.30 -9.02 24.18
CA LEU A 202 -6.37 -9.94 24.58
C LEU A 202 -6.63 -9.94 26.10
N ALA A 203 -5.68 -9.47 26.91
CA ALA A 203 -5.84 -9.32 28.35
C ALA A 203 -6.54 -8.01 28.75
N ASP A 204 -6.47 -6.96 27.92
CA ASP A 204 -7.01 -5.63 28.22
C ASP A 204 -8.09 -5.23 27.20
N GLU A 205 -9.34 -5.63 27.49
CA GLU A 205 -10.49 -5.31 26.63
C GLU A 205 -10.77 -3.80 26.50
N PRO A 206 -10.78 -2.98 27.58
CA PRO A 206 -10.98 -1.55 27.46
C PRO A 206 -9.98 -0.88 26.52
N ARG A 207 -8.68 -1.19 26.67
CA ARG A 207 -7.63 -0.65 25.80
C ARG A 207 -7.78 -1.12 24.37
N ARG A 208 -8.08 -2.41 24.16
CA ARG A 208 -8.33 -2.99 22.84
C ARG A 208 -9.50 -2.30 22.12
N ARG A 209 -10.61 -2.03 22.82
CA ARG A 209 -11.76 -1.30 22.27
C ARG A 209 -11.44 0.16 21.96
N GLU A 210 -10.66 0.83 22.81
CA GLU A 210 -10.22 2.21 22.54
C GLU A 210 -9.30 2.29 21.31
N MET A 211 -8.34 1.36 21.18
CA MET A 211 -7.48 1.28 19.98
C MET A 211 -8.31 1.14 18.71
N GLY A 212 -9.32 0.28 18.72
CA GLY A 212 -10.26 0.14 17.60
C GLY A 212 -10.97 1.45 17.23
N ARG A 213 -11.50 2.17 18.23
CA ARG A 213 -12.13 3.49 18.01
C ARG A 213 -11.16 4.52 17.43
N GLN A 214 -9.94 4.58 17.97
CA GLN A 214 -8.90 5.48 17.47
C GLN A 214 -8.49 5.11 16.04
N GLY A 215 -8.37 3.83 15.73
CA GLY A 215 -8.10 3.33 14.38
C GLY A 215 -9.17 3.73 13.37
N ARG A 216 -10.46 3.61 13.75
CA ARG A 216 -11.57 4.06 12.91
C ARG A 216 -11.52 5.56 12.63
N ARG A 217 -11.30 6.38 13.66
CA ARG A 217 -11.15 7.84 13.48
C ARG A 217 -9.96 8.18 12.60
N HIS A 218 -8.83 7.49 12.80
CA HIS A 218 -7.64 7.68 11.98
C HIS A 218 -7.90 7.33 10.50
N PHE A 219 -8.64 6.25 10.23
CA PHE A 219 -9.11 5.88 8.90
C PHE A 219 -9.98 6.97 8.26
N GLU A 220 -11.00 7.46 8.99
CA GLU A 220 -11.93 8.48 8.49
C GLU A 220 -11.23 9.79 8.10
N THR A 221 -10.16 10.15 8.81
CA THR A 221 -9.38 11.36 8.54
C THR A 221 -8.39 11.21 7.40
N HIS A 222 -7.80 10.02 7.18
CA HIS A 222 -6.61 9.90 6.31
C HIS A 222 -6.76 8.91 5.14
N PHE A 223 -7.65 7.93 5.23
CA PHE A 223 -7.66 6.76 4.35
C PHE A 223 -9.03 6.49 3.71
N THR A 224 -9.93 7.48 3.70
CA THR A 224 -11.17 7.38 2.93
C THR A 224 -10.90 7.62 1.44
N ALA A 225 -11.75 7.05 0.58
CA ALA A 225 -11.71 7.29 -0.86
C ALA A 225 -11.81 8.78 -1.21
N ASP A 226 -12.60 9.54 -0.44
CA ASP A 226 -12.76 10.99 -0.63
C ASP A 226 -11.47 11.76 -0.30
N VAL A 227 -10.83 11.42 0.83
CA VAL A 227 -9.53 12.02 1.20
C VAL A 227 -8.47 11.69 0.16
N HIS A 228 -8.42 10.44 -0.33
CA HIS A 228 -7.50 10.06 -1.40
C HIS A 228 -7.77 10.86 -2.68
N ALA A 229 -9.04 10.96 -3.11
CA ALA A 229 -9.43 11.68 -4.32
C ALA A 229 -9.08 13.16 -4.24
N ALA A 230 -9.33 13.81 -3.09
CA ALA A 230 -8.99 15.21 -2.87
C ALA A 230 -7.48 15.45 -2.99
N ARG A 231 -6.65 14.67 -2.28
CA ARG A 231 -5.18 14.78 -2.35
C ARG A 231 -4.65 14.51 -3.75
N PHE A 232 -5.24 13.56 -4.47
CA PHE A 232 -4.85 13.26 -5.84
C PHE A 232 -5.23 14.38 -6.82
N ALA A 233 -6.41 14.99 -6.65
CA ALA A 233 -6.84 16.15 -7.44
C ALA A 233 -5.92 17.36 -7.22
N GLU A 234 -5.55 17.64 -5.97
CA GLU A 234 -4.59 18.70 -5.62
C GLU A 234 -3.23 18.49 -6.30
N LEU A 235 -2.75 17.24 -6.33
CA LEU A 235 -1.51 16.88 -7.03
C LEU A 235 -1.63 17.14 -8.55
N LEU A 236 -2.73 16.73 -9.17
CA LEU A 236 -2.97 16.95 -10.60
C LEU A 236 -3.02 18.45 -10.94
N ASP A 237 -3.69 19.25 -10.12
CA ASP A 237 -3.74 20.70 -10.27
C ASP A 237 -2.36 21.34 -10.14
N ALA A 238 -1.55 20.89 -9.16
CA ALA A 238 -0.19 21.35 -9.00
C ALA A 238 0.67 21.04 -10.24
N VAL A 239 0.57 19.83 -10.78
CA VAL A 239 1.28 19.42 -12.00
C VAL A 239 0.83 20.22 -13.23
N ALA A 240 -0.47 20.48 -13.36
CA ALA A 240 -1.02 21.29 -14.44
C ALA A 240 -0.50 22.74 -14.38
N ARG A 241 -0.48 23.35 -13.19
CA ARG A 241 0.06 24.71 -12.97
C ARG A 241 1.56 24.80 -13.29
N SER A 242 2.37 23.84 -12.82
CA SER A 242 3.81 23.82 -13.11
C SER A 242 4.11 23.64 -14.60
N SER A 243 3.29 22.85 -15.31
CA SER A 243 3.42 22.65 -16.75
C SER A 243 3.08 23.93 -17.52
N ALA A 244 1.98 24.60 -17.18
CA ALA A 244 1.59 25.87 -17.79
C ALA A 244 2.57 27.01 -17.49
N ALA A 245 3.12 27.08 -16.28
CA ALA A 245 4.15 28.06 -15.92
C ALA A 245 5.46 27.82 -16.69
N SER A 246 5.85 26.55 -16.88
CA SER A 246 7.01 26.18 -17.70
C SER A 246 6.80 26.55 -19.17
N GLU A 247 5.59 26.36 -19.72
CA GLU A 247 5.25 26.79 -21.09
C GLU A 247 5.28 28.32 -21.25
N ARG A 248 4.76 29.08 -20.27
CA ARG A 248 4.81 30.55 -20.28
C ARG A 248 6.23 31.09 -20.14
N ALA A 249 7.04 30.54 -19.25
CA ALA A 249 8.44 30.95 -19.07
C ALA A 249 9.28 30.71 -20.34
N VAL A 250 9.06 29.58 -21.03
CA VAL A 250 9.69 29.33 -22.34
C VAL A 250 9.22 30.35 -23.38
N GLY A 251 7.92 30.71 -23.38
CA GLY A 251 7.36 31.76 -24.22
C GLY A 251 7.94 33.15 -23.96
N GLU A 252 8.04 33.56 -22.69
CA GLU A 252 8.58 34.85 -22.26
C GLU A 252 10.08 34.98 -22.51
N ILE A 253 10.87 33.93 -22.23
CA ILE A 253 12.30 33.89 -22.57
C ILE A 253 12.49 34.05 -24.09
N SER A 254 11.63 33.43 -24.90
CA SER A 254 11.65 33.65 -26.35
C SER A 254 11.21 35.05 -26.77
N GLY A 255 10.31 35.71 -26.03
CA GLY A 255 9.85 37.08 -26.31
C GLY A 255 10.83 38.18 -25.89
N GLN A 256 11.40 38.11 -24.69
CA GLN A 256 12.35 39.09 -24.15
C GLN A 256 13.73 39.03 -24.82
N THR A 257 14.16 37.85 -25.27
CA THR A 257 15.42 37.72 -26.05
C THR A 257 15.31 38.38 -27.43
N ILE A 258 14.10 38.48 -27.99
CA ILE A 258 13.87 39.15 -29.28
C ILE A 258 13.87 40.69 -29.12
N ALA A 259 13.42 41.21 -27.98
CA ALA A 259 13.27 42.64 -27.72
C ALA A 259 14.58 43.37 -27.34
N ASN A 260 15.55 42.71 -26.69
CA ASN A 260 16.72 43.38 -26.09
C ASN A 260 18.02 43.39 -26.92
N ALA A 261 17.98 43.16 -28.24
CA ALA A 261 19.18 43.04 -29.07
C ALA A 261 19.31 44.15 -30.13
N ALA A 262 19.99 45.26 -29.79
CA ALA A 262 20.51 46.24 -30.74
C ALA A 262 22.06 46.23 -30.73
N GLY A 263 22.69 45.96 -31.89
CA GLY A 263 24.15 46.01 -32.10
C GLY A 263 24.79 44.73 -32.63
N ALA A 264 25.91 44.82 -33.37
CA ALA A 264 26.56 43.70 -34.07
C ALA A 264 27.15 42.62 -33.14
N GLU A 265 27.54 42.96 -31.90
CA GLU A 265 27.88 41.98 -30.85
C GLU A 265 26.64 41.25 -30.31
N ALA A 266 25.49 41.92 -30.35
CA ALA A 266 24.19 41.33 -30.07
C ALA A 266 23.79 40.31 -31.14
N ALA A 267 24.23 40.44 -32.41
CA ALA A 267 23.95 39.41 -33.44
C ALA A 267 24.67 38.08 -33.15
N ARG A 268 25.91 38.12 -32.65
CA ARG A 268 26.65 36.91 -32.25
C ARG A 268 26.11 36.29 -30.95
N ARG A 269 25.75 37.10 -29.95
CA ARG A 269 25.04 36.62 -28.74
C ARG A 269 23.63 36.11 -29.06
N LYS A 270 22.90 36.75 -29.97
CA LYS A 270 21.59 36.32 -30.46
C LYS A 270 21.70 35.01 -31.24
N ALA A 271 22.75 34.80 -32.03
CA ALA A 271 23.00 33.52 -32.68
C ALA A 271 23.35 32.41 -31.67
N ALA A 272 24.15 32.70 -30.64
CA ALA A 272 24.52 31.73 -29.60
C ALA A 272 23.33 31.38 -28.68
N VAL A 273 22.58 32.38 -28.22
CA VAL A 273 21.37 32.18 -27.40
C VAL A 273 20.25 31.57 -28.23
N SER A 274 20.08 31.95 -29.50
CA SER A 274 19.14 31.28 -30.40
C SER A 274 19.56 29.84 -30.67
N ALA A 275 20.85 29.52 -30.76
CA ALA A 275 21.30 28.13 -30.87
C ALA A 275 21.03 27.33 -29.59
N VAL A 276 21.15 27.93 -28.40
CA VAL A 276 20.79 27.30 -27.12
C VAL A 276 19.28 27.13 -26.99
N ILE A 277 18.50 28.15 -27.34
CA ILE A 277 17.02 28.11 -27.35
C ILE A 277 16.53 27.09 -28.38
N GLU A 278 17.11 27.02 -29.57
CA GLU A 278 16.74 26.00 -30.57
C GLU A 278 17.19 24.61 -30.13
N ARG A 279 18.30 24.45 -29.40
CA ARG A 279 18.66 23.17 -28.76
C ARG A 279 17.68 22.78 -27.66
N LEU A 280 17.24 23.73 -26.82
CA LEU A 280 16.26 23.50 -25.75
C LEU A 280 14.86 23.25 -26.30
N LYS A 281 14.42 23.99 -27.32
CA LYS A 281 13.18 23.76 -28.05
C LYS A 281 13.24 22.44 -28.79
N ALA A 282 14.33 22.09 -29.46
CA ALA A 282 14.49 20.78 -30.09
C ALA A 282 14.57 19.67 -29.05
N ALA A 283 15.14 19.90 -27.85
CA ALA A 283 15.12 18.94 -26.75
C ALA A 283 13.69 18.79 -26.17
N ALA A 284 12.93 19.87 -26.03
CA ALA A 284 11.55 19.87 -25.57
C ALA A 284 10.58 19.29 -26.61
N LEU A 285 10.78 19.57 -27.91
CA LEU A 285 10.04 18.97 -29.02
C LEU A 285 10.40 17.50 -29.16
N ARG A 286 11.68 17.13 -29.07
CA ARG A 286 12.09 15.72 -28.98
C ARG A 286 11.47 15.06 -27.77
N ARG A 287 11.43 15.71 -26.61
CA ARG A 287 10.75 15.21 -25.39
C ARG A 287 9.24 15.07 -25.61
N ARG A 288 8.58 15.99 -26.32
CA ARG A 288 7.15 15.97 -26.64
C ARG A 288 6.78 14.92 -27.71
N GLU A 289 7.60 14.79 -28.74
CA GLU A 289 7.41 13.86 -29.85
C GLU A 289 7.84 12.45 -29.47
N GLN A 290 8.89 12.32 -28.65
CA GLN A 290 9.27 11.08 -28.00
C GLN A 290 8.20 10.71 -26.98
N CYS A 291 7.72 11.57 -26.08
CA CYS A 291 6.55 11.27 -25.23
C CYS A 291 5.30 10.87 -26.03
N ARG A 292 5.03 11.47 -27.19
CA ARG A 292 3.93 11.02 -28.09
C ARG A 292 4.21 9.64 -28.68
N ARG A 293 5.45 9.34 -29.08
CA ARG A 293 5.88 8.03 -29.59
C ARG A 293 5.93 6.97 -28.49
N THR A 294 6.39 7.27 -27.28
CA THR A 294 6.38 6.38 -26.11
C THR A 294 4.97 6.23 -25.56
N ALA A 295 4.12 7.25 -25.56
CA ALA A 295 2.70 7.09 -25.22
C ALA A 295 1.99 6.21 -26.25
N ALA A 296 2.28 6.35 -27.55
CA ALA A 296 1.75 5.46 -28.58
C ALA A 296 2.35 4.04 -28.51
N PHE A 297 3.62 3.89 -28.16
CA PHE A 297 4.29 2.60 -27.98
C PHE A 297 3.82 1.89 -26.72
N SER A 298 3.78 2.57 -25.57
CA SER A 298 3.23 2.10 -24.30
C SER A 298 1.74 1.80 -24.42
N ARG A 299 0.96 2.60 -25.14
CA ARG A 299 -0.45 2.30 -25.44
C ARG A 299 -0.58 1.03 -26.29
N ARG A 300 0.25 0.85 -27.33
CA ARG A 300 0.30 -0.40 -28.12
C ARG A 300 0.83 -1.59 -27.33
N LEU A 301 1.74 -1.39 -26.38
CA LEU A 301 2.30 -2.45 -25.53
C LEU A 301 1.30 -2.88 -24.45
N ILE A 302 0.59 -1.90 -23.86
CA ILE A 302 -0.51 -2.12 -22.92
C ILE A 302 -1.69 -2.76 -23.65
N GLU A 303 -2.08 -2.27 -24.84
CA GLU A 303 -3.12 -2.89 -25.67
C GLU A 303 -2.70 -4.32 -26.05
N ARG A 304 -1.46 -4.57 -26.48
CA ARG A 304 -0.97 -5.94 -26.76
C ARG A 304 -0.88 -6.83 -25.53
N ALA A 305 -0.50 -6.30 -24.37
CA ALA A 305 -0.45 -7.05 -23.11
C ALA A 305 -1.85 -7.36 -22.58
N VAL A 306 -2.80 -6.43 -22.73
CA VAL A 306 -4.22 -6.60 -22.38
C VAL A 306 -4.90 -7.57 -23.35
N THR A 307 -4.63 -7.48 -24.65
CA THR A 307 -5.12 -8.44 -25.65
C THR A 307 -4.52 -9.82 -25.42
N ALA A 308 -3.20 -9.96 -25.21
CA ALA A 308 -2.57 -11.26 -24.91
C ALA A 308 -3.09 -11.87 -23.60
N ALA A 309 -3.36 -11.05 -22.57
CA ALA A 309 -3.97 -11.50 -21.32
C ALA A 309 -5.45 -11.91 -21.50
N TYR A 310 -6.19 -11.29 -22.43
CA TYR A 310 -7.55 -11.69 -22.79
C TYR A 310 -7.59 -12.98 -23.62
N THR A 311 -6.70 -13.14 -24.59
CA THR A 311 -6.62 -14.36 -25.42
C THR A 311 -6.18 -15.58 -24.62
N LEU A 312 -5.27 -15.41 -23.64
CA LEU A 312 -4.89 -16.47 -22.69
C LEU A 312 -5.99 -16.85 -21.69
N ARG A 313 -7.02 -16.02 -21.53
CA ARG A 313 -8.19 -16.26 -20.69
C ARG A 313 -9.38 -16.86 -21.45
N LEU A 314 -9.35 -16.83 -22.79
CA LEU A 314 -10.32 -17.47 -23.68
C LEU A 314 -9.84 -18.85 -24.17
N ILE A 315 -8.56 -19.20 -23.95
CA ILE A 315 -7.94 -20.49 -24.31
C ILE A 315 -7.75 -21.40 -23.07
N ARG A 316 -8.24 -20.99 -21.89
CA ARG A 316 -8.31 -21.80 -20.66
C ARG A 316 -9.75 -21.88 -20.17
#